data_AF-A0A7K4TLP0-F1
#
_entry.id   AF-A0A7K4TLP0-F1
#
_cell.length_a   1.000
_cell.length_b   1.000
_cell.length_c   1.000
_cell.angle_alpha   90.00
_cell.angle_beta   90.00
_cell.angle_gamma   90.00
#
_symmetry.space_group_name_H-M   'P 1'
#
loop_
_entity.id
_entity.type
_entity.pdbx_description
1 polymer ?
#
loop_
_entity_poly.entity_id
_entity_poly.type
_entity_poly.pdbx_seq_one_letter_code
_entity_poly.pdbx_strand_id
1 'polypeptide(L)'
;AQPFNPGNFLVHAVSNIICSIIFGDRFDYEDKKFITLIEMLDENNKLQNSVQTQLYNFFPTIMDHLPGPHQAMIKNAEKVDQFTLEIIAEHRETLDPSCPRDFIDAFLNKMEQEKGSGHSVFTVETLSRTTLDLFLAGTGTTSITLRHGILILQKYPEIV
;
A
#
# COMPACT_ATOMS: atom_id res chain seq x y z
N ALA A 1 -18.08 25.45 -14.22
CA ALA A 1 -17.40 24.34 -13.55
C ALA A 1 -17.95 24.21 -12.14
N GLN A 2 -18.20 22.99 -11.65
CA GLN A 2 -18.61 22.75 -10.26
C GLN A 2 -17.35 22.59 -9.38
N PRO A 3 -17.31 23.17 -8.17
CA PRO A 3 -16.23 22.91 -7.21
C PRO A 3 -16.16 21.42 -6.87
N PHE A 4 -14.94 20.86 -6.81
CA PHE A 4 -14.71 19.48 -6.39
C PHE A 4 -13.42 19.37 -5.57
N ASN A 5 -13.29 18.32 -4.77
CA ASN A 5 -12.05 18.02 -4.05
C ASN A 5 -11.15 17.12 -4.91
N PRO A 6 -9.97 17.59 -5.37
CA PRO A 6 -9.08 16.79 -6.20
C PRO A 6 -8.38 15.66 -5.44
N GLY A 7 -8.39 15.67 -4.09
CA GLY A 7 -7.66 14.72 -3.26
C GLY A 7 -7.98 13.26 -3.59
N ASN A 8 -9.26 12.91 -3.70
CA ASN A 8 -9.66 11.52 -3.97
C ASN A 8 -9.19 11.05 -5.35
N PHE A 9 -9.32 11.90 -6.37
CA PHE A 9 -8.85 11.60 -7.73
C PHE A 9 -7.34 11.39 -7.77
N LEU A 10 -6.56 12.23 -7.07
CA LEU A 10 -5.11 12.12 -7.02
C LEU A 10 -4.68 10.84 -6.30
N VAL A 11 -5.33 10.51 -5.18
CA VAL A 11 -5.06 9.26 -4.46
C VAL A 11 -5.35 8.06 -5.35
N HIS A 12 -6.52 8.01 -6.01
CA HIS A 12 -6.87 6.90 -6.90
C HIS A 12 -5.90 6.78 -8.09
N ALA A 13 -5.56 7.91 -8.73
CA ALA A 13 -4.66 7.91 -9.88
C ALA A 13 -3.25 7.41 -9.52
N VAL A 14 -2.67 7.92 -8.43
CA VAL A 14 -1.35 7.50 -7.95
C VAL A 14 -1.37 6.04 -7.50
N SER A 15 -2.39 5.63 -6.76
CA SER A 15 -2.51 4.25 -6.27
C SER A 15 -2.61 3.27 -7.42
N ASN A 16 -3.33 3.61 -8.49
CA ASN A 16 -3.42 2.73 -9.66
C ASN A 16 -2.10 2.61 -10.43
N ILE A 17 -1.23 3.61 -10.37
CA ILE A 17 0.11 3.48 -10.94
C ILE A 17 0.89 2.44 -10.16
N ILE A 18 0.92 2.53 -8.83
CA ILE A 18 1.66 1.54 -8.03
C ILE A 18 1.00 0.15 -8.08
N CYS A 19 -0.33 0.05 -8.10
CA CYS A 19 -1.04 -1.21 -8.32
C CYS A 19 -0.65 -1.87 -9.65
N SER A 20 -0.53 -1.11 -10.74
CA SER A 20 -0.10 -1.67 -12.02
C SER A 20 1.32 -2.23 -12.01
N ILE A 21 2.19 -1.67 -11.18
CA ILE A 21 3.57 -2.15 -11.01
C ILE A 21 3.59 -3.41 -10.13
N ILE A 22 2.78 -3.42 -9.07
CA ILE A 22 2.77 -4.50 -8.08
C ILE A 22 2.00 -5.72 -8.58
N PHE A 23 0.80 -5.52 -9.10
CA PHE A 23 -0.21 -6.54 -9.41
C PHE A 23 -0.45 -6.74 -10.91
N GLY A 24 0.25 -6.00 -11.76
CA GLY A 24 0.10 -6.09 -13.22
C GLY A 24 -1.21 -5.52 -13.76
N ASP A 25 -2.09 -5.00 -12.90
CA ASP A 25 -3.41 -4.51 -13.28
C ASP A 25 -3.75 -3.15 -12.66
N ARG A 26 -4.67 -2.44 -13.31
CA ARG A 26 -5.26 -1.19 -12.82
C ARG A 26 -6.67 -1.49 -12.35
N PHE A 27 -6.99 -1.13 -11.12
CA PHE A 27 -8.32 -1.31 -10.59
C PHE A 27 -9.27 -0.24 -11.14
N ASP A 28 -10.53 -0.61 -11.33
CA ASP A 28 -11.59 0.38 -11.51
C ASP A 28 -11.67 1.26 -10.25
N TYR A 29 -12.02 2.54 -10.40
CA TYR A 29 -12.19 3.44 -9.27
C TYR A 29 -13.36 3.03 -8.36
N GLU A 30 -14.28 2.20 -8.87
CA GLU A 30 -15.39 1.61 -8.12
C GLU A 30 -15.07 0.19 -7.59
N ASP A 31 -13.87 -0.34 -7.85
CA ASP A 31 -13.48 -1.65 -7.35
C ASP A 31 -13.41 -1.66 -5.83
N LYS A 32 -14.18 -2.56 -5.21
CA LYS A 32 -14.31 -2.62 -3.75
C LYS A 32 -13.01 -3.00 -3.05
N LYS A 33 -12.19 -3.86 -3.66
CA LYS A 33 -10.92 -4.28 -3.06
C LYS A 33 -9.94 -3.09 -3.06
N PHE A 34 -9.87 -2.38 -4.18
CA PHE A 34 -9.08 -1.16 -4.31
C PHE A 34 -9.52 -0.06 -3.34
N ILE A 35 -10.82 0.23 -3.27
CA ILE A 35 -11.36 1.21 -2.31
C ILE A 35 -10.99 0.82 -0.87
N THR A 36 -11.11 -0.45 -0.51
CA THR A 36 -10.75 -0.94 0.83
C THR A 36 -9.27 -0.68 1.13
N LEU A 37 -8.35 -0.88 0.18
CA LEU A 37 -6.94 -0.55 0.35
C LEU A 37 -6.70 0.95 0.59
N ILE A 38 -7.38 1.81 -0.16
CA ILE A 38 -7.29 3.26 -0.02
C ILE A 38 -7.83 3.72 1.34
N GLU A 39 -8.97 3.17 1.77
CA GLU A 39 -9.57 3.48 3.07
C GLU A 39 -8.66 3.08 4.23
N MET A 40 -8.05 1.89 4.16
CA MET A 40 -7.08 1.43 5.16
C MET A 40 -5.83 2.32 5.19
N LEU A 41 -5.36 2.81 4.04
CA LEU A 41 -4.24 3.74 3.96
C LEU A 41 -4.57 5.08 4.60
N ASP A 42 -5.75 5.63 4.33
CA ASP A 42 -6.22 6.89 4.93
C ASP A 42 -6.42 6.74 6.45
N GLU A 43 -7.01 5.62 6.90
CA GLU A 43 -7.15 5.30 8.31
C GLU A 43 -5.79 5.17 9.01
N ASN A 44 -4.84 4.41 8.43
CA ASN A 44 -3.50 4.25 8.99
C ASN A 44 -2.76 5.59 9.09
N ASN A 45 -2.87 6.46 8.09
CA ASN A 45 -2.29 7.81 8.15
C ASN A 45 -2.89 8.64 9.28
N LYS A 46 -4.20 8.57 9.51
CA LYS A 46 -4.86 9.26 10.64
C LYS A 46 -4.39 8.70 11.98
N LEU A 47 -4.32 7.38 12.10
CA LEU A 47 -3.90 6.69 13.33
C LEU A 47 -2.43 6.93 13.66
N GLN A 48 -1.54 6.97 12.67
CA GLN A 48 -0.11 7.26 12.86
C GLN A 48 0.13 8.65 13.47
N ASN A 49 -0.71 9.63 13.13
CA ASN A 49 -0.61 10.98 13.68
C ASN A 49 -1.09 11.09 15.14
N SER A 50 -1.66 10.03 15.72
CA SER A 50 -2.15 10.05 17.11
C SER A 50 -1.01 9.91 18.13
N VAL A 51 -1.15 10.62 19.26
CA VAL A 51 -0.18 10.55 20.38
C VAL A 51 -0.07 9.13 20.94
N GLN A 52 -1.17 8.38 21.01
CA GLN A 52 -1.14 6.99 21.49
C GLN A 52 -0.31 6.07 20.59
N THR A 53 -0.38 6.23 19.26
CA THR A 53 0.47 5.46 18.34
C THR A 53 1.94 5.83 18.53
N GLN A 54 2.26 7.11 18.72
CA GLN A 54 3.63 7.52 19.02
C GLN A 54 4.15 6.90 20.32
N LEU A 55 3.31 6.82 21.37
CA LEU A 55 3.66 6.15 22.61
C LEU A 55 3.90 4.64 22.42
N TYR A 56 3.18 3.98 21.52
CA TYR A 56 3.41 2.58 21.18
C TYR A 56 4.83 2.35 20.64
N ASN A 57 5.38 3.28 19.85
CA ASN A 57 6.76 3.18 19.35
C ASN A 57 7.83 3.24 20.46
N PHE A 58 7.54 3.92 21.57
CA PHE A 58 8.49 4.05 22.70
C PHE A 58 8.26 3.01 23.79
N PHE A 59 7.01 2.58 24.00
CA PHE A 59 6.61 1.71 25.10
C PHE A 59 5.74 0.53 24.62
N PRO A 60 6.18 -0.27 23.64
CA PRO A 60 5.34 -1.29 23.01
C PRO A 60 4.81 -2.31 24.02
N THR A 61 5.65 -2.83 24.92
CA THR A 61 5.27 -3.85 25.91
C THR A 61 4.17 -3.39 26.87
N ILE A 62 4.16 -2.11 27.25
CA ILE A 62 3.09 -1.56 28.12
C ILE A 62 1.84 -1.35 27.29
N MET A 63 2.00 -0.81 26.08
CA MET A 63 0.90 -0.42 25.22
C MET A 63 0.18 -1.64 24.62
N ASP A 64 0.83 -2.79 24.45
CA ASP A 64 0.24 -4.07 24.03
C ASP A 64 -0.89 -4.54 24.96
N HIS A 65 -0.82 -4.17 26.24
CA HIS A 65 -1.84 -4.50 27.23
C HIS A 65 -2.98 -3.47 27.31
N LEU A 66 -2.88 -2.35 26.58
CA LEU A 66 -3.83 -1.25 26.62
C LEU A 66 -4.66 -1.20 25.33
N PRO A 67 -5.95 -0.82 25.39
CA PRO A 67 -6.71 -0.52 24.18
C PRO A 67 -6.15 0.73 23.49
N GLY A 68 -6.12 0.74 22.16
CA GLY A 68 -5.61 1.89 21.42
C GLY A 68 -5.57 1.75 19.90
N PRO A 69 -5.15 2.82 19.20
CA PRO A 69 -5.12 2.91 17.74
C PRO A 69 -4.19 1.88 17.09
N HIS A 70 -3.16 1.41 17.81
CA HIS A 70 -2.27 0.35 17.33
C HIS A 70 -3.03 -0.94 17.00
N GLN A 71 -4.11 -1.26 17.71
CA GLN A 71 -4.95 -2.44 17.43
C GLN A 71 -5.68 -2.33 16.09
N ALA A 72 -6.14 -1.13 15.72
CA ALA A 72 -6.75 -0.88 14.43
C ALA A 72 -5.71 -0.96 13.30
N MET A 73 -4.50 -0.43 13.53
CA MET A 73 -3.40 -0.55 12.57
C MET A 73 -2.97 -2.00 12.33
N ILE A 74 -2.92 -2.83 13.38
CA ILE A 74 -2.64 -4.27 13.26
C ILE A 74 -3.73 -4.95 12.42
N LYS A 75 -5.01 -4.70 12.71
CA LYS A 75 -6.13 -5.24 11.90
C LYS A 75 -6.07 -4.81 10.44
N ASN A 76 -5.66 -3.58 10.16
CA ASN A 76 -5.49 -3.10 8.80
C ASN A 76 -4.31 -3.80 8.09
N ALA A 77 -3.21 -4.06 8.80
CA ALA A 77 -2.12 -4.87 8.27
C ALA A 77 -2.58 -6.31 7.94
N GLU A 78 -3.35 -6.95 8.81
CA GLU A 78 -3.91 -8.29 8.58
C GLU A 78 -4.80 -8.36 7.33
N LYS A 79 -5.65 -7.34 7.12
CA LYS A 79 -6.50 -7.24 5.92
C LYS A 79 -5.68 -7.09 4.64
N VAL A 80 -4.60 -6.31 4.67
CA VAL A 80 -3.71 -6.18 3.49
C VAL A 80 -2.93 -7.46 3.25
N ASP A 81 -2.49 -8.14 4.31
CA ASP A 81 -1.85 -9.45 4.19
C ASP A 81 -2.80 -10.45 3.51
N GLN A 82 -4.07 -10.50 3.94
CA GLN A 82 -5.08 -11.35 3.31
C GLN A 82 -5.29 -10.99 1.83
N PHE A 83 -5.48 -9.71 1.51
CA PHE A 83 -5.64 -9.24 0.13
C PHE A 83 -4.44 -9.61 -0.75
N THR A 84 -3.23 -9.45 -0.23
CA THR A 84 -1.99 -9.75 -0.96
C THR A 84 -1.85 -11.26 -1.19
N LEU A 85 -2.22 -12.09 -0.20
CA LEU A 85 -2.23 -13.54 -0.33
C LEU A 85 -3.22 -14.02 -1.40
N GLU A 86 -4.40 -13.41 -1.50
CA GLU A 86 -5.37 -13.70 -2.56
C GLU A 86 -4.77 -13.42 -3.95
N ILE A 87 -4.15 -12.25 -4.14
CA ILE A 87 -3.54 -11.90 -5.43
C ILE A 87 -2.35 -12.82 -5.74
N ILE A 88 -1.52 -13.15 -4.76
CA ILE A 88 -0.41 -14.09 -4.94
C ILE A 88 -0.93 -15.45 -5.40
N ALA A 89 -2.05 -15.93 -4.85
CA ALA A 89 -2.65 -17.19 -5.28
C ALA A 89 -3.09 -17.12 -6.76
N GLU A 90 -3.76 -16.04 -7.17
CA GLU A 90 -4.16 -15.80 -8.57
C GLU A 90 -2.94 -15.73 -9.51
N HIS A 91 -1.85 -15.08 -9.09
CA HIS A 91 -0.63 -14.99 -9.88
C HIS A 91 0.02 -16.37 -10.05
N ARG A 92 0.05 -17.20 -9.01
CA ARG A 92 0.61 -18.55 -9.07
C ARG A 92 -0.11 -19.46 -10.06
N GLU A 93 -1.42 -19.30 -10.27
CA GLU A 93 -2.18 -20.10 -11.22
C GLU A 93 -1.80 -19.81 -12.69
N THR A 94 -1.30 -18.60 -12.95
CA THR A 94 -1.04 -18.07 -14.29
C THR A 94 0.41 -17.70 -14.52
N LEU A 95 1.30 -18.05 -13.58
CA LEU A 95 2.71 -17.67 -13.59
C LEU A 95 3.45 -18.27 -14.79
N ASP A 96 4.03 -17.39 -15.60
CA ASP A 96 5.01 -17.75 -16.63
C ASP A 96 6.41 -17.28 -16.19
N PRO A 97 7.32 -18.18 -15.80
CA PRO A 97 8.66 -17.81 -15.37
C PRO A 97 9.50 -17.08 -16.43
N SER A 98 9.15 -17.22 -17.71
CA SER A 98 9.84 -16.57 -18.82
C SER A 98 9.35 -15.15 -19.11
N CYS A 99 8.15 -14.79 -18.64
CA CYS A 99 7.50 -13.53 -18.91
C CYS A 99 6.80 -12.97 -17.65
N PRO A 100 7.56 -12.50 -16.64
CA PRO A 100 6.97 -11.91 -15.44
C PRO A 100 6.16 -10.66 -15.79
N ARG A 101 4.91 -10.61 -15.35
CA ARG A 101 3.97 -9.52 -15.67
C ARG A 101 4.20 -8.27 -14.81
N ASP A 102 4.65 -8.49 -13.58
CA ASP A 102 4.70 -7.48 -12.52
C ASP A 102 5.69 -7.86 -11.41
N PHE A 103 5.72 -7.05 -10.35
CA PHE A 103 6.56 -7.29 -9.18
C PHE A 103 6.29 -8.64 -8.51
N ILE A 104 5.02 -9.07 -8.38
CA ILE A 104 4.68 -10.34 -7.73
C ILE A 104 5.26 -11.50 -8.51
N ASP A 105 5.05 -11.56 -9.83
CA ASP A 105 5.63 -12.61 -10.68
C ASP A 105 7.16 -12.62 -10.60
N ALA A 106 7.79 -11.45 -10.67
CA ALA A 106 9.24 -11.34 -10.56
C ALA A 106 9.75 -11.86 -9.21
N PHE A 107 9.05 -11.55 -8.11
CA PHE A 107 9.39 -12.03 -6.78
C PHE A 107 9.17 -13.55 -6.65
N LEU A 108 8.08 -14.09 -7.19
CA LEU A 108 7.79 -15.53 -7.21
C LEU A 108 8.86 -16.30 -7.99
N ASN A 109 9.31 -15.79 -9.13
CA ASN A 109 10.42 -16.37 -9.88
C ASN A 109 11.71 -16.38 -9.05
N LYS A 110 11.99 -15.29 -8.33
CA LYS A 110 13.16 -15.18 -7.46
C LYS A 110 13.08 -16.16 -6.27
N MET A 111 11.90 -16.34 -5.68
CA MET A 111 11.66 -17.36 -4.64
C MET A 111 11.99 -18.77 -5.13
N GLU A 112 11.54 -19.13 -6.33
CA GLU A 112 11.80 -20.47 -6.89
C GLU A 112 13.29 -20.67 -7.22
N GLN A 113 13.98 -19.62 -7.70
CA GLN A 113 15.43 -19.67 -7.94
C GLN A 113 16.26 -19.90 -6.68
N GLU A 114 15.79 -19.43 -5.52
CA GLU A 114 16.49 -19.57 -4.24
C GLU A 114 16.03 -20.78 -3.42
N LYS A 115 15.13 -21.59 -3.98
CA LYS A 115 14.62 -22.79 -3.32
C LYS A 115 15.76 -23.76 -3.02
N GLY A 116 15.90 -24.12 -1.74
CA GLY A 116 17.00 -24.95 -1.24
C GLY A 116 18.17 -24.17 -0.64
N SER A 117 18.18 -22.83 -0.74
CA SER A 117 19.05 -21.99 0.08
C SER A 117 18.55 -21.94 1.52
N GLY A 118 19.36 -22.37 2.49
CA GLY A 118 19.02 -22.34 3.92
C GLY A 118 18.87 -20.93 4.52
N HIS A 119 19.18 -19.88 3.75
CA HIS A 119 19.15 -18.48 4.18
C HIS A 119 18.39 -17.57 3.21
N SER A 120 17.47 -18.11 2.39
CA SER A 120 16.69 -17.26 1.49
C SER A 120 15.78 -16.31 2.28
N VAL A 121 15.83 -15.03 1.90
CA VAL A 121 14.94 -13.99 2.43
C VAL A 121 13.67 -13.83 1.57
N PHE A 122 13.58 -14.55 0.45
CA PHE A 122 12.43 -14.49 -0.45
C PHE A 122 11.37 -15.49 0.04
N THR A 123 10.50 -15.01 0.91
CA THR A 123 9.37 -15.79 1.47
C THR A 123 8.04 -15.15 1.06
N VAL A 124 6.94 -15.90 1.22
CA VAL A 124 5.59 -15.34 1.01
C VAL A 124 5.32 -14.19 1.98
N GLU A 125 5.81 -14.27 3.21
CA GLU A 125 5.68 -13.19 4.20
C GLU A 125 6.43 -11.93 3.74
N THR A 126 7.68 -12.09 3.28
CA THR A 126 8.48 -10.97 2.76
C THR A 126 7.83 -10.35 1.52
N LEU A 127 7.26 -11.17 0.64
CA LEU A 127 6.48 -10.68 -0.50
C LEU A 127 5.28 -9.85 -0.04
N SER A 128 4.48 -10.36 0.91
CA SER A 128 3.32 -9.64 1.46
C SER A 128 3.71 -8.28 2.04
N ARG A 129 4.75 -8.26 2.90
CA ARG A 129 5.26 -7.04 3.53
C ARG A 129 5.81 -6.05 2.51
N THR A 130 6.58 -6.52 1.53
CA THR A 130 7.17 -5.64 0.51
C THR A 130 6.09 -5.03 -0.39
N THR A 131 5.07 -5.81 -0.76
CA THR A 131 3.90 -5.31 -1.51
C THR A 131 3.16 -4.21 -0.74
N LEU A 132 2.90 -4.43 0.55
CA LEU A 132 2.29 -3.42 1.43
C LEU A 132 3.16 -2.16 1.50
N ASP A 133 4.47 -2.29 1.72
CA ASP A 133 5.40 -1.17 1.81
C ASP A 133 5.40 -0.34 0.53
N LEU A 134 5.51 -0.99 -0.63
CA LEU A 134 5.46 -0.33 -1.93
C LEU A 134 4.14 0.42 -2.14
N PHE A 135 3.01 -0.22 -1.81
CA PHE A 135 1.68 0.38 -1.95
C PHE A 135 1.51 1.62 -1.07
N LEU A 136 1.86 1.50 0.23
CA LEU A 136 1.78 2.61 1.19
C LEU A 136 2.68 3.78 0.78
N ALA A 137 3.94 3.50 0.48
CA ALA A 137 4.94 4.51 0.13
C ALA A 137 4.60 5.23 -1.17
N GLY A 138 4.21 4.47 -2.21
CA GLY A 138 3.89 5.00 -3.53
C GLY A 138 2.63 5.87 -3.55
N THR A 139 1.63 5.49 -2.76
CA THR A 139 0.30 6.15 -2.75
C THR A 139 0.29 7.43 -1.93
N GLY A 140 0.66 7.34 -0.64
CA GLY A 140 0.40 8.43 0.30
C GLY A 140 1.23 9.67 0.00
N THR A 141 2.55 9.49 -0.13
CA THR A 141 3.49 10.62 -0.28
C THR A 141 3.26 11.41 -1.56
N THR A 142 3.10 10.72 -2.70
CA THR A 142 2.90 11.34 -4.01
C THR A 142 1.56 12.06 -4.09
N SER A 143 0.47 11.45 -3.60
CA SER A 143 -0.86 12.08 -3.64
C SER A 143 -0.93 13.33 -2.76
N ILE A 144 -0.33 13.30 -1.56
CA ILE A 144 -0.22 14.46 -0.68
C ILE A 144 0.61 15.57 -1.32
N THR A 145 1.73 15.22 -1.96
CA THR A 145 2.62 16.17 -2.65
C THR A 145 1.89 16.85 -3.80
N LEU A 146 1.21 16.09 -4.66
CA LEU A 146 0.43 16.64 -5.77
C LEU A 146 -0.70 17.55 -5.28
N ARG A 147 -1.40 17.14 -4.21
CA ARG A 147 -2.46 17.96 -3.60
C ARG A 147 -1.91 19.30 -3.08
N HIS A 148 -0.75 19.29 -2.42
CA HIS A 148 -0.08 20.52 -1.99
C HIS A 148 0.41 21.35 -3.18
N GLY A 149 0.96 20.70 -4.21
CA GLY A 149 1.40 21.38 -5.43
C GLY A 149 0.26 22.18 -6.07
N ILE A 150 -0.91 21.57 -6.26
CA ILE A 150 -2.09 22.26 -6.81
C ILE A 150 -2.52 23.43 -5.91
N LEU A 151 -2.53 23.24 -4.59
CA LEU A 151 -2.88 24.31 -3.65
C LEU A 151 -1.90 25.49 -3.73
N ILE A 152 -0.60 25.21 -3.89
CA ILE A 152 0.45 26.23 -4.06
C ILE A 152 0.24 26.98 -5.37
N LEU A 153 0.00 26.30 -6.49
CA LEU A 153 -0.26 26.93 -7.79
C LEU A 153 -1.51 27.80 -7.77
N GLN A 154 -2.55 27.41 -7.02
CA GLN A 154 -3.74 28.23 -6.83
C GLN A 154 -3.46 29.49 -6.00
N LYS A 155 -2.55 29.41 -5.02
CA LYS A 155 -2.16 30.54 -4.16
C LYS A 155 -1.27 31.55 -4.88
N TYR A 156 -0.44 31.09 -5.82
CA TYR A 156 0.53 31.90 -6.57
C TYR A 156 0.28 31.77 -8.09
N PRO A 157 -0.81 32.37 -8.61
CA PRO A 157 -1.20 32.24 -10.01
C PRO A 157 -0.15 32.79 -10.99
N GLU A 158 0.75 33.66 -10.55
CA GLU A 158 1.87 34.20 -11.34
C GLU A 158 2.95 33.17 -11.70
N ILE A 159 2.95 32.00 -11.06
CA ILE A 159 3.87 30.89 -11.34
C ILE A 159 3.38 30.03 -12.52
N VAL A 160 2.07 30.12 -12.85
CA VAL A 160 1.40 29.30 -13.88
C VAL A 160 1.44 29.96 -15.25
#